data_AF-A0A9Y2G9Y7-F1
#
_entry.id   AF-A0A9Y2G9Y7-F1
#
_cell.length_a   1.000
_cell.length_b   1.000
_cell.length_c   1.000
_cell.angle_alpha   90.00
_cell.angle_beta   90.00
_cell.angle_gamma   90.00
#
_symmetry.space_group_name_H-M   'P 1'
#
loop_
_entity.id
_entity.type
_entity.pdbx_description
1 polymer ?
#
loop_
_entity_poly.entity_id
_entity_poly.type
_entity_poly.pdbx_seq_one_letter_code
_entity_poly.pdbx_strand_id
1 'polypeptide(L)'
;MRTRYRAYCYASGHIGLGVGTPSGAIEIASGPPKVLRTEVEVVARLAYDNTTLLVSGVPEAQSMEEKIEALVRFVEWAGSRVMAHNVWRTGTDVRADCEALVEIKA
;
A
#
# COMPACT_ATOMS: atom_id res chain seq x y z
N MET A 1 -11.83 3.86 -22.47
CA MET A 1 -11.63 3.52 -21.04
C MET A 1 -10.55 4.43 -20.47
N ARG A 2 -10.76 5.02 -19.28
CA ARG A 2 -9.68 5.69 -18.54
C ARG A 2 -8.88 4.63 -17.79
N THR A 3 -7.57 4.55 -18.05
CA THR A 3 -6.67 3.62 -17.35
C THR A 3 -6.67 3.91 -15.84
N ARG A 4 -6.87 2.87 -15.02
CA ARG A 4 -6.67 2.94 -13.56
C ARG A 4 -5.37 2.24 -13.20
N TYR A 5 -4.60 2.88 -12.32
CA TYR A 5 -3.44 2.27 -11.71
C TYR A 5 -3.80 1.76 -10.32
N ARG A 6 -2.97 0.86 -9.83
CA ARG A 6 -2.95 0.30 -8.49
C ARG A 6 -1.65 0.71 -7.82
N ALA A 7 -1.75 1.10 -6.57
CA ALA A 7 -0.62 1.19 -5.66
C ALA A 7 -0.60 -0.10 -4.85
N TYR A 8 0.58 -0.68 -4.68
CA TYR A 8 0.74 -1.95 -4.00
C TYR A 8 1.98 -1.96 -3.11
N CYS A 9 1.88 -2.66 -1.99
CA CYS A 9 2.95 -2.80 -1.00
C CYS A 9 3.52 -4.21 -1.02
N TYR A 10 4.84 -4.33 -1.06
CA TYR A 10 5.54 -5.59 -0.78
C TYR A 10 5.77 -5.77 0.73
N ALA A 11 6.12 -6.99 1.15
CA ALA A 11 6.50 -7.27 2.54
C ALA A 11 7.76 -6.52 3.02
N SER A 12 8.51 -5.88 2.12
CA SER A 12 9.61 -4.96 2.44
C SER A 12 9.15 -3.55 2.81
N GLY A 13 7.86 -3.24 2.61
CA GLY A 13 7.32 -1.88 2.74
C GLY A 13 7.41 -1.06 1.45
N HIS A 14 8.09 -1.55 0.40
CA HIS A 14 8.18 -0.85 -0.89
C HIS A 14 6.81 -0.68 -1.54
N ILE A 15 6.51 0.55 -1.93
CA ILE A 15 5.29 0.91 -2.66
C ILE A 15 5.59 1.03 -4.16
N GLY A 16 4.95 0.17 -4.95
CA GLY A 16 4.95 0.26 -6.40
C GLY A 16 3.65 0.85 -6.95
N LEU A 17 3.70 1.35 -8.19
CA LEU A 17 2.55 1.84 -8.96
C LEU A 17 2.51 1.14 -10.32
N GLY A 18 1.34 0.63 -10.72
CA GLY A 18 1.20 -0.04 -12.01
C GLY A 18 -0.23 -0.32 -12.42
N VAL A 19 -0.44 -0.94 -13.59
CA VAL A 19 -1.79 -1.32 -14.08
C VAL A 19 -2.38 -2.54 -13.38
N GLY A 20 -1.56 -3.27 -12.62
CA GLY A 20 -1.93 -4.49 -11.91
C GLY A 20 -1.11 -4.60 -10.61
N THR A 21 -1.52 -5.52 -9.74
CA THR A 21 -0.81 -5.86 -8.51
C THR A 21 0.05 -7.09 -8.76
N PRO A 22 1.39 -7.01 -8.65
CA PRO A 22 2.27 -8.16 -8.81
C PRO A 22 2.02 -9.24 -7.76
N SER A 23 2.38 -10.48 -8.08
CA SER A 23 2.33 -11.57 -7.10
C SER A 23 3.22 -11.26 -5.89
N GLY A 24 2.70 -11.53 -4.68
CA GLY A 24 3.39 -11.24 -3.43
C GLY A 24 3.34 -9.78 -2.98
N ALA A 25 2.58 -8.92 -3.67
CA ALA A 25 2.25 -7.57 -3.22
C ALA A 25 0.76 -7.45 -2.88
N ILE A 26 0.44 -6.53 -1.98
CA ILE A 26 -0.93 -6.23 -1.55
C ILE A 26 -1.35 -4.90 -2.16
N GLU A 27 -2.49 -4.87 -2.85
CA GLU A 27 -3.07 -3.61 -3.32
C GLU A 27 -3.53 -2.76 -2.14
N ILE A 28 -3.14 -1.50 -2.11
CA ILE A 28 -3.47 -0.55 -1.03
C ILE A 28 -4.35 0.61 -1.53
N ALA A 29 -4.30 0.93 -2.82
CA ALA A 29 -5.10 2.00 -3.41
C ALA A 29 -5.23 1.82 -4.94
N SER A 30 -6.28 2.39 -5.55
CA SER A 30 -6.43 2.42 -7.00
C SER A 30 -7.15 3.68 -7.51
N GLY A 31 -6.74 4.15 -8.69
CA GLY A 31 -7.26 5.42 -9.20
C GLY A 31 -6.64 5.88 -10.51
N PRO A 32 -7.01 7.09 -10.98
CA PRO A 32 -6.34 7.73 -12.11
C PRO A 32 -4.83 7.89 -11.82
N PRO A 33 -3.91 7.58 -12.76
CA PRO A 33 -2.47 7.48 -12.48
C PRO A 33 -1.87 8.71 -11.80
N LYS A 34 -2.22 9.92 -12.28
CA LYS A 34 -1.71 11.18 -11.73
C LYS A 34 -2.23 11.43 -10.31
N VAL A 35 -3.53 11.19 -10.08
CA VAL A 35 -4.14 11.39 -8.75
C VAL A 35 -3.55 10.38 -7.76
N LEU A 36 -3.55 9.09 -8.12
CA LEU A 36 -3.01 8.03 -7.29
C LEU A 36 -1.56 8.27 -6.90
N ARG A 37 -0.71 8.66 -7.87
CA ARG A 37 0.69 8.98 -7.63
C ARG A 37 0.83 10.11 -6.59
N THR A 38 0.13 11.22 -6.81
CA THR A 38 0.21 12.37 -5.90
C THR A 38 -0.26 12.02 -4.49
N GLU A 39 -1.35 11.27 -4.35
CA GLU A 39 -1.84 10.85 -3.03
C GLU A 39 -0.82 9.94 -2.32
N VAL A 40 -0.24 8.97 -3.03
CA VAL A 40 0.76 8.05 -2.47
C VAL A 40 2.04 8.79 -2.07
N GLU A 41 2.56 9.68 -2.91
CA GLU A 41 3.78 10.45 -2.64
C GLU A 41 3.65 11.37 -1.40
N VAL A 42 2.45 11.86 -1.10
CA VAL A 42 2.19 12.72 0.06
C VAL A 42 2.23 11.95 1.38
N VAL A 43 1.76 10.71 1.39
CA VAL A 43 1.61 9.91 2.63
C VAL A 43 2.74 8.92 2.85
N ALA A 44 3.44 8.51 1.79
CA ALA A 44 4.53 7.56 1.86
C ALA A 44 5.77 8.14 2.55
N ARG A 45 6.56 7.27 3.17
CA ARG A 45 7.91 7.62 3.63
C ARG A 45 8.88 7.53 2.46
N LEU A 46 9.70 8.55 2.27
CA LEU A 46 10.78 8.51 1.31
C LEU A 46 11.99 7.77 1.91
N ALA A 47 12.54 6.80 1.18
CA ALA A 47 13.77 6.12 1.57
C ALA A 47 14.99 7.05 1.38
N TYR A 48 16.14 6.65 1.95
CA TYR A 48 17.39 7.43 1.85
C TYR A 48 17.93 7.58 0.43
N ASP A 49 17.50 6.73 -0.50
CA ASP A 49 17.82 6.85 -1.93
C ASP A 49 17.05 7.99 -2.64
N ASN A 50 16.20 8.72 -1.91
CA ASN A 50 15.35 9.81 -2.40
C ASN A 50 14.39 9.45 -3.55
N THR A 51 14.15 8.16 -3.79
CA THR A 51 13.30 7.71 -4.91
C THR A 51 12.30 6.64 -4.50
N THR A 52 12.67 5.76 -3.57
CA THR A 52 11.83 4.66 -3.12
C THR A 52 10.79 5.14 -2.12
N LEU A 53 9.52 4.84 -2.39
CA LEU A 53 8.40 5.10 -1.50
C LEU A 53 8.15 3.87 -0.60
N LEU A 54 7.98 4.12 0.69
CA LEU A 54 7.81 3.10 1.71
C LEU A 54 6.52 3.33 2.52
N VAL A 55 5.87 2.23 2.88
CA VAL A 55 4.85 2.21 3.93
C VAL A 55 5.55 2.37 5.28
N SER A 56 5.26 3.45 5.99
CA SER A 56 5.80 3.66 7.34
C SER A 56 5.39 2.52 8.28
N GLY A 57 6.34 1.98 9.05
CA GLY A 57 6.12 0.89 10.01
C GLY A 57 6.40 -0.50 9.44
N VAL A 58 6.24 -0.73 8.13
CA VAL A 58 6.50 -2.06 7.53
C VAL A 58 8.00 -2.41 7.48
N PRO A 59 8.92 -1.52 7.05
CA PRO A 59 10.36 -1.80 7.11
C PRO A 59 10.89 -1.98 8.53
N GLU A 60 10.21 -1.40 9.53
CA GLU A 60 10.64 -1.41 10.93
C GLU A 60 10.10 -2.61 11.73
N ALA A 61 9.05 -3.27 11.22
CA ALA A 61 8.40 -4.40 11.87
C ALA A 61 9.28 -5.66 11.90
N GLN A 62 9.26 -6.36 13.03
CA GLN A 62 10.08 -7.55 13.29
C GLN A 62 9.37 -8.86 12.95
N SER A 63 8.05 -8.83 12.80
CA SER A 63 7.23 -10.00 12.48
C SER A 63 6.26 -9.73 11.33
N MET A 64 5.75 -10.81 10.72
CA MET A 64 4.72 -10.66 9.69
C MET A 64 3.43 -10.03 10.24
N GLU A 65 3.04 -10.37 11.47
CA GLU A 65 1.88 -9.77 12.13
C GLU A 65 2.05 -8.26 12.30
N GLU A 66 3.21 -7.80 12.77
CA GLU A 66 3.52 -6.37 12.90
C GLU A 66 3.51 -5.66 11.54
N LYS A 67 3.97 -6.33 10.46
CA LYS A 67 3.90 -5.77 9.10
C LYS A 67 2.46 -5.60 8.62
N ILE A 68 1.60 -6.57 8.89
CA ILE A 68 0.17 -6.50 8.54
C ILE A 68 -0.47 -5.34 9.31
N GLU A 69 -0.24 -5.25 10.61
CA GLU A 69 -0.78 -4.17 11.44
C GLU A 69 -0.29 -2.79 10.98
N ALA A 70 1.01 -2.65 10.68
CA ALA A 70 1.58 -1.41 10.16
C ALA A 70 0.93 -1.00 8.82
N LEU A 71 0.73 -1.96 7.91
CA LEU A 71 0.12 -1.72 6.61
C LEU A 71 -1.35 -1.30 6.75
N VAL A 72 -2.12 -1.99 7.60
CA VAL A 72 -3.53 -1.68 7.88
C VAL A 72 -3.65 -0.24 8.42
N ARG A 73 -2.87 0.09 9.45
CA ARG A 73 -2.86 1.45 10.03
C ARG A 73 -2.48 2.51 9.03
N PHE A 74 -1.48 2.22 8.18
CA PHE A 74 -1.06 3.15 7.14
C PHE A 74 -2.19 3.45 6.16
N VAL A 75 -2.91 2.42 5.69
CA VAL A 75 -4.00 2.57 4.72
C VAL A 75 -5.18 3.33 5.33
N GLU A 76 -5.55 3.02 6.57
CA GLU A 76 -6.61 3.76 7.28
C GLU A 76 -6.24 5.22 7.51
N TRP A 77 -5.02 5.48 7.97
CA TRP A 77 -4.52 6.82 8.19
C TRP A 77 -4.44 7.61 6.88
N ALA A 78 -3.88 7.02 5.82
CA ALA A 78 -3.78 7.64 4.50
C ALA A 78 -5.17 7.96 3.94
N GLY A 79 -6.11 7.01 3.99
CA GLY A 79 -7.50 7.20 3.57
C GLY A 79 -8.21 8.34 4.32
N SER A 80 -7.88 8.56 5.59
CA SER A 80 -8.44 9.65 6.41
C SER A 80 -7.87 11.04 6.10
N ARG A 81 -6.67 11.11 5.49
CA ARG A 81 -5.88 12.34 5.29
C ARG A 81 -6.06 12.96 3.91
N VAL A 82 -6.49 12.18 2.92
CA VAL A 82 -6.47 12.58 1.52
C VAL A 82 -7.76 13.22 1.04
N MET A 83 -7.65 14.11 0.05
CA MET A 83 -8.80 14.84 -0.51
C MET A 83 -9.67 13.95 -1.41
N ALA A 84 -9.10 12.89 -2.00
CA ALA A 84 -9.81 11.96 -2.86
C ALA A 84 -10.34 10.75 -2.08
N HIS A 85 -11.54 10.90 -1.50
CA HIS A 85 -12.17 9.94 -0.58
C HIS A 85 -12.31 8.48 -1.06
N ASN A 86 -12.12 8.17 -2.36
CA ASN A 86 -12.35 6.83 -2.94
C ASN A 86 -11.12 6.22 -3.66
N VAL A 87 -9.90 6.61 -3.29
CA VAL A 87 -8.67 6.05 -3.88
C VAL A 87 -8.08 4.93 -3.03
N TRP A 88 -8.19 5.00 -1.71
CA TRP A 88 -7.60 4.03 -0.79
C TRP A 88 -8.56 2.87 -0.49
N ARG A 89 -7.99 1.69 -0.25
CA ARG A 89 -8.76 0.54 0.28
C ARG A 89 -9.04 0.72 1.76
N THR A 90 -9.89 -0.15 2.32
CA THR A 90 -10.10 -0.18 3.77
C THR A 90 -9.04 -1.04 4.46
N GLY A 91 -8.80 -0.78 5.75
CA GLY A 91 -7.94 -1.63 6.57
C GLY A 91 -8.41 -3.09 6.60
N THR A 92 -9.72 -3.30 6.64
CA THR A 92 -10.34 -4.64 6.59
C THR A 92 -10.00 -5.39 5.31
N ASP A 93 -10.13 -4.74 4.15
CA ASP A 93 -9.83 -5.37 2.86
C ASP A 93 -8.34 -5.74 2.75
N VAL A 94 -7.47 -4.86 3.23
CA VAL A 94 -6.02 -5.05 3.19
C VAL A 94 -5.59 -6.17 4.12
N ARG A 95 -6.17 -6.28 5.32
CA ARG A 95 -5.89 -7.38 6.25
C ARG A 95 -6.28 -8.73 5.65
N ALA A 96 -7.49 -8.85 5.09
CA ALA A 96 -7.96 -10.08 4.49
C ALA A 96 -7.03 -10.57 3.36
N ASP A 97 -6.56 -9.65 2.50
CA ASP A 97 -5.62 -9.99 1.44
C ASP A 97 -4.25 -10.41 1.97
N CYS A 98 -3.77 -9.80 3.06
CA CYS A 98 -2.54 -10.21 3.73
C CYS A 98 -2.65 -11.64 4.26
N GLU A 99 -3.73 -11.96 4.97
CA GLU A 99 -3.99 -13.28 5.53
C GLU A 99 -4.06 -14.35 4.42
N ALA A 100 -4.78 -14.06 3.34
CA ALA A 100 -4.85 -14.95 2.17
C ALA A 100 -3.48 -15.18 1.52
N LEU A 101 -2.61 -14.16 1.42
CA LEU A 101 -1.25 -14.34 0.89
C LEU A 101 -0.32 -15.13 1.82
N VAL A 102 -0.53 -15.07 3.13
CA VAL A 102 0.23 -15.87 4.11
C VAL A 102 -0.16 -17.35 3.98
N GLU A 103 -1.45 -17.65 3.86
CA GLU A 103 -1.96 -19.02 3.70
C GLU A 103 -1.46 -19.72 2.43
N ILE A 104 -1.32 -18.98 1.32
CA ILE A 104 -0.82 -19.54 0.05
C ILE A 104 0.68 -19.92 0.12
N LYS A 105 1.42 -19.33 1.07
CA LYS A 105 2.88 -19.53 1.21
C LYS A 105 3.27 -20.45 2.38
N ALA A 106 2.31 -20.89 3.19
CA ALA A 106 2.48 -21.84 4.30
C ALA A 106 2.37 -23.29 3.82
#